data_AF-A0A0E9QY72-F1
#
_entry.id   AF-A0A0E9QY72-F1
#
_cell.length_a   1.000
_cell.length_b   1.000
_cell.length_c   1.000
_cell.angle_alpha   90.00
_cell.angle_beta   90.00
_cell.angle_gamma   90.00
#
_symmetry.space_group_name_H-M   'P 1'
#
loop_
_entity.id
_entity.type
_entity.pdbx_description
1 polymer ?
#
loop_
_entity_poly.entity_id
_entity_poly.type
_entity_poly.pdbx_seq_one_letter_code
_entity_poly.pdbx_strand_id
1 'polypeptide(L)' 'MASCVAFMESPVCLIENTDGNLSVNSEAVEILMGLYQPVVVVAVVGLYRTGKSYLMNKLAGKKQW' A
#
# COMPACT_ATOMS: atom_id res chain seq x y z
N MET A 1 -19.34 17.84 -2.59
CA MET A 1 -18.28 17.18 -1.81
C MET A 1 -17.57 16.23 -2.75
N ALA A 2 -16.41 16.62 -3.28
CA ALA A 2 -15.68 15.78 -4.23
C ALA A 2 -15.22 14.52 -3.49
N SER A 3 -15.68 13.35 -3.94
CA SER A 3 -15.11 12.07 -3.55
C SER A 3 -13.71 12.00 -4.16
N CYS A 4 -12.71 12.52 -3.46
CA CYS A 4 -11.32 12.25 -3.77
C CYS A 4 -11.04 10.79 -3.38
N VAL A 5 -11.36 9.87 -4.28
CA VAL A 5 -10.70 8.56 -4.23
C VAL A 5 -9.23 8.88 -4.41
N ALA A 6 -8.41 8.66 -3.37
CA ALA A 6 -6.97 8.83 -3.46
C ALA A 6 -6.46 7.87 -4.54
N PHE A 7 -6.28 8.38 -5.75
CA PHE A 7 -5.65 7.63 -6.82
C PHE A 7 -4.16 7.59 -6.52
N MET A 8 -3.72 6.51 -5.90
CA MET A 8 -2.32 6.31 -5.60
C MET A 8 -1.62 5.79 -6.86
N GLU A 9 -0.82 6.65 -7.50
CA GLU A 9 -0.15 6.33 -8.77
C GLU A 9 0.81 5.14 -8.63
N SER A 10 1.51 5.05 -7.50
CA SER A 10 2.48 3.99 -7.17
C SER A 10 2.33 3.53 -5.72
N PRO A 11 2.74 2.30 -5.37
CA PRO A 11 2.72 1.85 -3.98
C PRO A 11 3.62 2.74 -3.09
N VAL A 12 3.10 3.16 -1.94
CA VAL A 12 3.85 3.91 -0.92
C VAL A 12 4.23 2.98 0.22
N CYS A 13 5.48 3.03 0.68
CA CYS A 13 5.93 2.25 1.83
C CYS A 13 5.30 2.80 3.11
N LEU A 14 4.58 1.99 3.89
CA LEU A 14 3.97 2.41 5.16
C LEU A 14 4.91 2.21 6.34
N ILE A 15 5.53 1.04 6.42
CA ILE A 15 6.49 0.66 7.46
C ILE A 15 7.76 0.21 6.77
N GLU A 16 8.84 0.94 7.00
CA GLU A 16 10.17 0.57 6.55
C GLU A 16 10.83 -0.33 7.59
N ASN A 17 11.65 -1.26 7.11
CA ASN A 17 12.52 -2.07 7.94
C ASN A 17 13.95 -1.88 7.45
N THR A 18 14.72 -1.15 8.24
CA THR A 18 16.14 -0.91 7.97
C THR A 18 16.94 -1.59 9.07
N ASP A 19 17.60 -2.69 8.72
CA ASP A 19 18.43 -3.49 9.62
C ASP A 19 17.73 -3.91 10.94
N GLY A 20 16.45 -4.26 10.84
CA GLY A 20 15.64 -4.70 11.97
C GLY A 20 14.96 -3.55 12.73
N ASN A 21 15.27 -2.30 12.42
CA ASN A 21 14.57 -1.14 12.96
C ASN A 21 13.35 -0.83 12.12
N LEU A 22 12.20 -0.75 12.77
CA LEU A 22 10.94 -0.41 12.12
C LEU A 22 10.67 1.09 12.26
N SER A 23 10.40 1.76 11.15
CA SER A 23 9.98 3.17 11.10
C SER A 23 8.70 3.31 10.28
N VAL A 24 7.84 4.22 10.71
CA VAL A 24 6.60 4.54 9.99
C VAL A 24 6.89 5.70 9.03
N ASN A 25 6.47 5.57 7.77
CA ASN A 25 6.58 6.64 6.80
C ASN A 25 5.45 7.68 7.01
N SER A 26 5.82 8.93 7.28
CA SER A 26 4.88 10.03 7.50
C SER A 26 4.02 10.34 6.28
N GLU A 27 4.57 10.23 5.06
CA GLU A 27 3.83 10.45 3.81
C GLU A 27 2.67 9.44 3.67
N ALA A 28 2.93 8.17 3.97
CA ALA A 28 1.90 7.13 3.94
C ALA A 28 0.78 7.41 4.96
N VAL A 29 1.14 7.91 6.16
CA VAL A 29 0.17 8.27 7.20
C VAL A 29 -0.71 9.44 6.75
N GLU A 30 -0.12 10.49 6.15
CA GLU A 30 -0.87 11.63 5.63
C GLU A 30 -1.88 11.21 4.56
N ILE A 31 -1.49 10.33 3.64
CA ILE A 31 -2.40 9.77 2.63
C ILE A 31 -3.56 9.02 3.30
N LEU A 32 -3.27 8.17 4.29
CA LEU A 32 -4.29 7.40 5.01
C LEU A 32 -5.25 8.28 5.80
N MET A 33 -4.76 9.36 6.42
CA MET A 33 -5.59 10.35 7.13
C MET A 33 -6.56 11.10 6.19
N GLY A 34 -6.23 11.18 4.91
CA GLY A 34 -7.10 11.76 3.87
C GLY A 34 -8.25 10.85 3.41
N LEU A 35 -8.29 9.58 3.83
CA LEU A 35 -9.33 8.61 3.46
C LEU A 35 -10.49 8.64 4.46
N TYR A 36 -11.63 9.21 4.06
CA TYR A 36 -12.82 9.33 4.92
C TYR A 36 -13.88 8.25 4.65
N GLN A 37 -13.78 7.57 3.51
CA GLN A 37 -14.62 6.45 3.14
C GLN A 37 -14.25 5.19 3.91
N PRO A 38 -15.20 4.27 4.20
CA PRO A 38 -14.86 2.95 4.70
C PRO A 38 -13.90 2.24 3.73
N VAL A 39 -12.81 1.68 4.27
CA VAL A 39 -11.77 0.99 3.51
C VAL A 39 -11.75 -0.50 3.84
N VAL A 40 -11.38 -1.32 2.86
CA VAL A 40 -11.08 -2.74 3.05
C VAL A 40 -9.57 -2.91 2.99
N VAL A 41 -8.99 -3.47 4.06
CA VAL A 41 -7.54 -3.71 4.15
C VAL A 41 -7.24 -5.16 3.82
N VAL A 42 -6.36 -5.39 2.84
CA VAL A 42 -5.87 -6.72 2.46
C VAL A 42 -4.36 -6.76 2.63
N ALA A 43 -3.86 -7.72 3.41
CA ALA A 43 -2.43 -7.94 3.61
C ALA A 43 -2.01 -9.31 3.05
N VAL A 44 -0.86 -9.35 2.38
CA VAL A 44 -0.27 -10.58 1.83
C VAL A 44 1.12 -10.79 2.43
N VAL A 45 1.29 -11.91 3.14
CA VAL A 45 2.56 -12.27 3.81
C VAL A 45 3.09 -13.61 3.29
N GLY A 46 4.40 -13.83 3.40
CA GLY A 46 5.05 -15.08 2.98
C GLY A 46 6.52 -14.89 2.61
N LEU A 47 7.22 -16.02 2.41
CA LEU A 47 8.65 -16.07 2.13
C LEU A 47 9.09 -15.18 0.97
N TYR A 48 10.34 -14.73 0.97
CA TYR A 48 10.90 -13.93 -0.12
C TYR A 48 10.74 -14.65 -1.47
N ARG A 49 10.44 -13.88 -2.53
CA ARG A 49 10.28 -14.38 -3.93
C ARG A 49 9.10 -15.33 -4.22
N THR A 50 8.06 -15.37 -3.40
CA THR A 50 6.84 -16.16 -3.67
C THR A 50 5.76 -15.46 -4.50
N GLY A 51 6.08 -14.37 -5.22
CA GLY A 51 5.12 -13.68 -6.08
C GLY A 51 4.08 -12.81 -5.36
N LYS A 52 4.33 -12.41 -4.10
CA LYS A 52 3.41 -11.55 -3.32
C LYS A 52 3.07 -10.24 -4.03
N SER A 53 4.07 -9.54 -4.58
CA SER A 53 3.85 -8.29 -5.33
C SER A 53 3.04 -8.52 -6.61
N TYR A 54 3.23 -9.65 -7.28
CA TYR A 54 2.43 -10.03 -8.45
C TYR A 54 0.94 -10.18 -8.08
N LEU A 55 0.64 -10.84 -6.97
CA LEU A 55 -0.75 -10.96 -6.48
C LEU A 55 -1.33 -9.58 -6.14
N MET A 56 -0.58 -8.71 -5.48
CA MET A 56 -1.03 -7.34 -5.16
C MET A 56 -1.28 -6.50 -6.42
N ASN A 57 -0.44 -6.60 -7.44
CA ASN A 57 -0.66 -5.89 -8.72
C ASN A 57 -1.94 -6.38 -9.42
N LYS A 58 -2.20 -7.69 -9.38
CA LYS A 58 -3.43 -8.28 -9.92
C LYS A 58 -4.68 -7.82 -9.17
N LEU A 59 -4.61 -7.74 -7.83
CA LEU A 59 -5.69 -7.20 -6.99
C LEU A 59 -5.94 -5.71 -7.27
N ALA A 60 -4.89 -4.93 -7.52
CA ALA A 60 -4.99 -3.51 -7.89
C ALA A 60 -5.45 -3.30 -9.36
N GLY A 61 -5.70 -4.37 -10.11
CA GLY A 61 -6.09 -4.28 -11.53
C GLY A 61 -5.01 -3.72 -12.46
N LYS A 62 -3.76 -3.60 -11.99
CA LYS A 62 -2.63 -3.11 -12.81
C LYS A 62 -2.15 -4.23 -13.74
N LYS A 63 -2.11 -3.93 -15.05
CA LYS A 63 -1.65 -4.86 -16.10
C LYS A 63 -0.17 -4.69 -16.49
N GLN A 64 0.57 -3.80 -15.84
CA GLN A 64 1.97 -3.49 -16.18
C GLN A 64 2.93 -4.01 -15.11
N TRP A 65 4.10 -4.44 -15.61
CA TRP A 65 5.11 -5.28 -14.95
C TRP A 65 6.01 -4.49 -14.01
#